data_AF-A0A292S2M2-F1
#
_entry.id   AF-A0A292S2M2-F1
#
_cell.length_a   1.000
_cell.length_b   1.000
_cell.length_c   1.000
_cell.angle_alpha   90.00
_cell.angle_beta   90.00
_cell.angle_gamma   90.00
#
_symmetry.space_group_name_H-M   'P 1'
#
loop_
_entity.id
_entity.type
_entity.pdbx_description
1 polymer ?
#
loop_
_entity_poly.entity_id
_entity_poly.type
_entity_poly.pdbx_seq_one_letter_code
_entity_poly.pdbx_strand_id
1 'polypeptide(L)'
;MEGMFSLGNVGLWRMASNGYMSLTGEVGELFITKILGTIILKLKYKDIVYAVSKNANERYFRVPTSEGGYFFYFDSFNELKEAIEKGK
;
A
#
# COMPACT_ATOMS: atom_id res chain seq x y z
N MET A 1 8.16 -6.37 -20.21
CA MET A 1 8.05 -6.08 -18.77
C MET A 1 6.59 -5.78 -18.50
N GLU A 2 5.93 -6.51 -17.60
CA GLU A 2 4.57 -6.10 -17.21
C GLU A 2 4.63 -4.70 -16.61
N GLY A 3 3.87 -3.77 -17.19
CA GLY A 3 3.86 -2.38 -16.75
C GLY A 3 3.27 -2.28 -15.34
N MET A 4 3.97 -1.58 -14.46
CA MET A 4 3.40 -1.15 -13.18
C MET A 4 2.61 0.13 -13.42
N PHE A 5 1.35 0.14 -13.02
CA PHE A 5 0.51 1.34 -13.06
C PHE A 5 0.44 1.94 -11.66
N SER A 6 0.86 3.20 -11.51
CA SER A 6 0.79 3.91 -10.24
C SER A 6 -0.65 4.27 -9.90
N LEU A 7 -1.03 4.04 -8.65
CA LEU A 7 -2.30 4.49 -8.07
C LEU A 7 -2.15 5.79 -7.27
N GLY A 8 -0.91 6.25 -7.05
CA GLY A 8 -0.60 7.40 -6.21
C GLY A 8 -0.10 7.03 -4.82
N ASN A 9 0.01 8.05 -3.97
CA ASN A 9 0.72 8.00 -2.70
C ASN A 9 -0.20 7.68 -1.52
N VAL A 10 0.31 6.89 -0.57
CA VAL A 10 -0.35 6.61 0.72
C VAL A 10 0.59 6.88 1.89
N GLY A 11 0.02 7.41 2.97
CA GLY A 11 0.73 7.57 4.23
C GLY A 11 0.99 6.23 4.91
N LEU A 12 2.20 6.04 5.42
CA LEU A 12 2.62 4.81 6.07
C LEU A 12 2.50 4.90 7.58
N TRP A 13 2.09 3.80 8.17
CA TRP A 13 1.88 3.64 9.60
C TRP A 13 2.76 2.50 10.12
N ARG A 14 3.09 2.56 11.41
CA ARG A 14 3.81 1.52 12.13
C ARG A 14 3.16 1.27 13.48
N MET A 15 3.39 0.07 14.02
CA MET A 15 3.07 -0.20 15.41
C MET A 15 4.05 0.57 16.30
N ALA A 16 3.54 1.46 17.14
CA ALA A 16 4.34 2.14 18.15
C ALA A 16 4.58 1.21 19.36
N SER A 17 5.56 1.56 20.20
CA SER A 17 5.93 0.77 21.37
C SER A 17 4.79 0.63 22.40
N ASN A 18 3.82 1.54 22.37
CA ASN A 18 2.62 1.51 23.21
C ASN A 18 1.50 0.62 22.65
N GLY A 19 1.73 -0.10 21.54
CA GLY A 19 0.76 -1.01 20.93
C GLY A 19 -0.31 -0.31 20.08
N TYR A 20 -0.19 0.99 19.85
CA TYR A 20 -1.08 1.73 18.95
C TYR A 20 -0.43 1.94 17.58
N MET A 21 -1.27 1.96 16.55
CA MET A 21 -0.85 2.39 15.22
C MET A 21 -0.54 3.89 15.23
N SER A 22 0.63 4.26 14.72
CA SER A 22 1.08 5.64 14.64
C SER A 22 1.55 5.96 13.21
N LEU A 23 1.18 7.15 12.74
CA LEU A 23 1.61 7.66 11.45
C LEU A 23 3.11 7.93 11.51
N THR A 24 3.83 7.44 10.51
CA THR A 24 5.30 7.53 10.47
C THR A 24 5.80 8.87 9.92
N GLY A 25 4.93 9.62 9.22
CA GLY A 25 5.32 10.74 8.36
C GLY A 25 5.90 10.30 7.02
N GLU A 26 6.10 9.00 6.80
CA GLU A 26 6.62 8.43 5.57
C GLU A 26 5.48 8.11 4.60
N VAL A 27 5.83 8.11 3.31
CA VAL A 27 4.90 7.90 2.21
C VAL A 27 5.44 6.80 1.31
N GLY A 28 4.55 5.94 0.83
CA GLY A 28 4.84 4.99 -0.23
C GLY A 28 3.92 5.21 -1.42
N GLU A 29 4.37 4.80 -2.59
CA GLU A 29 3.59 4.86 -3.83
C GLU A 29 2.99 3.49 -4.13
N LEU A 30 1.67 3.44 -4.31
CA LEU A 30 0.96 2.21 -4.63
C LEU A 30 1.02 1.95 -6.13
N PHE A 31 1.24 0.68 -6.47
CA PHE A 31 1.22 0.20 -7.84
C PHE A 31 0.35 -1.02 -7.98
N ILE A 32 -0.29 -1.14 -9.14
CA ILE A 32 -0.89 -2.40 -9.57
C ILE A 32 -0.06 -2.99 -10.72
N THR A 33 0.12 -4.30 -10.68
CA THR A 33 0.67 -5.10 -11.79
C THR A 33 -0.34 -6.17 -12.15
N LYS A 34 -0.56 -6.41 -13.44
CA LYS A 34 -1.40 -7.52 -13.89
C LYS A 34 -0.53 -8.70 -14.29
N ILE A 35 -0.51 -9.75 -13.45
CA ILE A 35 0.22 -11.00 -13.67
C ILE A 35 -0.78 -12.11 -14.02
N LEU A 36 -0.67 -12.70 -15.22
CA LEU A 36 -1.53 -13.82 -15.66
C LEU A 36 -3.05 -13.56 -15.49
N GLY A 37 -3.48 -12.31 -15.70
CA GLY A 37 -4.89 -11.91 -15.51
C GLY A 37 -5.23 -11.47 -14.09
N THR A 38 -4.39 -11.76 -13.10
CA THR A 38 -4.55 -11.36 -11.69
C THR A 38 -3.95 -9.99 -11.44
N ILE A 39 -4.68 -9.12 -10.74
CA ILE A 39 -4.18 -7.83 -10.28
C ILE A 39 -3.44 -8.04 -8.95
N ILE A 40 -2.17 -7.66 -8.90
CA ILE A 40 -1.35 -7.66 -7.70
C ILE A 40 -1.08 -6.22 -7.27
N LEU A 41 -1.42 -5.91 -6.03
CA LEU A 41 -1.09 -4.64 -5.39
C LEU A 41 0.35 -4.71 -4.83
N LYS A 42 1.11 -3.63 -5.03
CA LYS A 42 2.47 -3.46 -4.54
C LYS A 42 2.63 -2.05 -3.98
N LEU A 43 3.57 -1.87 -3.07
CA LEU A 43 3.98 -0.56 -2.58
C LEU A 43 5.45 -0.36 -2.89
N LYS A 44 5.79 0.72 -3.59
CA LYS A 44 7.16 1.22 -3.64
C LYS A 44 7.37 2.10 -2.41
N TYR A 45 8.33 1.74 -1.58
CA TYR A 45 8.76 2.54 -0.45
C TYR A 45 10.28 2.70 -0.56
N LYS A 46 10.73 3.96 -0.60
CA LYS A 46 12.08 4.31 -1.07
C LYS A 46 12.31 3.68 -2.45
N ASP A 47 13.46 3.06 -2.70
CA ASP A 47 13.78 2.44 -3.99
C ASP A 47 13.46 0.94 -4.08
N ILE A 48 12.63 0.42 -3.16
CA ILE A 48 12.28 -1.00 -3.09
C ILE A 48 10.77 -1.19 -3.28
N VAL A 49 10.40 -2.18 -4.08
CA VAL A 49 8.99 -2.56 -4.32
C VAL A 49 8.64 -3.78 -3.48
N TYR A 50 7.65 -3.62 -2.62
CA TYR A 50 7.15 -4.65 -1.72
C TYR A 50 5.80 -5.18 -2.21
N ALA A 51 5.63 -6.50 -2.15
CA ALA A 51 4.30 -7.08 -2.22
C ALA A 51 3.54 -6.75 -0.93
N VAL A 52 2.25 -6.43 -1.07
CA VAL A 52 1.41 -6.08 0.09
C VAL A 52 0.36 -7.15 0.30
N SER A 53 -0.03 -7.36 1.55
CA SER A 53 -1.04 -8.35 1.92
C SER A 53 -2.06 -7.76 2.87
N LYS A 54 -3.24 -8.36 2.95
CA LYS A 54 -4.29 -7.96 3.88
C LYS A 54 -5.03 -9.21 4.34
N ASN A 55 -5.26 -9.32 5.64
CA ASN A 55 -6.13 -10.36 6.18
C ASN A 55 -7.61 -9.94 6.03
N ALA A 56 -8.51 -10.91 5.94
CA ALA A 56 -9.94 -10.68 5.69
C ALA A 56 -10.55 -9.61 6.63
N ASN A 57 -10.21 -9.68 7.92
CA ASN A 57 -10.81 -8.83 8.96
C ASN A 57 -9.99 -7.59 9.33
N GLU A 58 -8.87 -7.32 8.64
CA GLU A 58 -8.06 -6.13 8.90
C GLU A 58 -8.52 -4.93 8.07
N ARG A 59 -8.33 -3.72 8.62
CA ARG A 59 -8.63 -2.46 7.91
C ARG A 59 -7.41 -1.84 7.23
N TYR A 60 -6.29 -2.55 7.21
CA TYR A 60 -5.03 -2.10 6.65
C TYR A 60 -4.39 -3.22 5.84
N PHE A 61 -3.55 -2.81 4.89
CA PHE A 61 -2.59 -3.67 4.24
C PHE A 61 -1.28 -3.67 5.02
N ARG A 62 -0.60 -4.80 5.01
CA ARG A 62 0.72 -5.03 5.60
C ARG A 62 1.77 -4.91 4.52
N VAL A 63 2.86 -4.26 4.88
CA VAL A 63 4.03 -4.00 4.03
C VAL A 63 5.25 -4.50 4.82
N PRO A 64 5.68 -5.75 4.60
CA PRO A 64 6.84 -6.32 5.27
C PRO A 64 8.11 -5.73 4.65
N THR A 65 8.59 -4.62 5.19
CA THR A 65 9.84 -3.99 4.75
C THR A 65 11.04 -4.57 5.47
N SER A 66 12.25 -4.29 4.97
CA SER A 66 13.50 -4.59 5.68
C SER A 66 13.66 -3.80 6.98
N GLU A 67 12.95 -2.68 7.12
CA GLU A 67 12.94 -1.80 8.31
C GLU A 67 11.87 -2.21 9.34
N GLY A 68 11.07 -3.24 9.03
CA GLY A 68 9.98 -3.74 9.86
C GLY A 68 8.61 -3.70 9.18
N GLY A 69 7.57 -3.97 9.98
CA GLY A 69 6.19 -4.00 9.52
C GLY A 69 5.61 -2.59 9.39
N TYR A 70 5.39 -2.17 8.15
CA TYR A 70 4.62 -0.98 7.82
C TYR A 70 3.21 -1.34 7.37
N PHE A 71 2.33 -0.34 7.40
CA PHE A 71 0.93 -0.51 7.03
C PHE A 71 0.40 0.72 6.31
N PHE A 72 -0.63 0.53 5.48
CA PHE A 72 -1.49 1.62 4.99
C PHE A 72 -2.95 1.18 5.04
N TYR A 73 -3.87 2.13 5.23
CA TYR A 73 -5.28 1.82 5.43
C TYR A 73 -5.97 1.44 4.12
N PHE A 74 -6.94 0.52 4.22
CA PHE A 74 -7.79 0.11 3.11
C PHE A 74 -8.61 1.30 2.57
N ASP A 75 -9.04 2.20 3.44
CA ASP A 75 -9.78 3.40 3.05
C ASP A 75 -8.91 4.32 2.18
N SER A 76 -7.63 4.50 2.49
CA SER A 76 -6.69 5.25 1.64
C SER A 76 -6.54 4.63 0.25
N PHE A 77 -6.54 3.30 0.14
CA PHE A 77 -6.55 2.62 -1.16
C PHE A 77 -7.87 2.86 -1.93
N ASN A 78 -9.01 2.78 -1.25
CA ASN A 78 -10.30 3.03 -1.88
C ASN A 78 -10.43 4.46 -2.38
N GLU A 79 -9.97 5.44 -1.61
CA GLU A 79 -9.94 6.85 -2.03
C GLU A 79 -9.14 7.03 -3.33
N LEU A 80 -7.95 6.44 -3.41
CA LEU A 80 -7.12 6.48 -4.62
C LEU A 80 -7.79 5.79 -5.81
N LYS A 81 -8.39 4.61 -5.57
CA LYS A 81 -9.13 3.88 -6.59
C LYS A 81 -10.32 4.71 -7.12
N GLU A 82 -11.12 5.28 -6.23
CA GLU A 82 -12.26 6.11 -6.60
C GLU A 82 -11.84 7.36 -7.37
N ALA A 83 -10.74 8.00 -6.98
CA ALA A 83 -10.20 9.16 -7.68
C ALA A 83 -9.83 8.81 -9.13
N ILE A 84 -9.25 7.63 -9.36
CA ILE A 84 -8.91 7.13 -10.70
C ILE A 84 -10.16 6.77 -11.50
N GLU A 85 -11.17 6.18 -10.86
CA GLU A 85 -12.44 5.83 -11.51
C GLU A 85 -13.25 7.07 -11.91
N LYS A 86 -13.18 8.15 -11.11
CA LYS A 86 -13.87 9.44 -11.37
C LYS A 86 -13.07 10.37 -12.30
N GLY A 87 -11.75 10.21 -12.37
CA GLY A 87 -10.87 10.98 -13.24
C GLY A 87 -10.73 10.42 -14.66
N LYS A 88 -11.46 9.35 -14.97
CA LYS A 88 -11.75 8.86 -16.32
C LYS A 88 -13.10 9.39 -16.80
#